data_AF-A0A5T1DWD8-F1
#
_entry.id   AF-A0A5T1DWD8-F1
#
_cell.length_a   1.000
_cell.length_b   1.000
_cell.length_c   1.000
_cell.angle_alpha   90.00
_cell.angle_beta   90.00
_cell.angle_gamma   90.00
#
_symmetry.space_group_name_H-M   'P 1'
#
loop_
_entity.id
_entity.type
_entity.pdbx_description
1 polymer ?
#
loop_
_entity_poly.entity_id
_entity_poly.type
_entity_poly.pdbx_seq_one_letter_code
_entity_poly.pdbx_strand_id
1 'polypeptide(L)'
;MQNQSGFVGIWARFPQYNARGGKVITLADRINGCFERSTNGKRMPSDTPEMKAMLTYMQWLSQGVPVGAKIEGQGLKKIDFILRAADPKKVRQFIWINVPFVIKKMA
;
A
#
# COMPACT_ATOMS: atom_id res chain seq x y z
N MET A 1 -11.55 -4.73 11.75
CA MET A 1 -10.56 -3.65 12.06
C MET A 1 -9.76 -3.35 10.79
N GLN A 2 -10.01 -2.23 10.11
CA GLN A 2 -9.19 -1.76 8.97
C GLN A 2 -8.01 -0.98 9.51
N ASN A 3 -6.83 -1.60 9.59
CA ASN A 3 -5.64 -0.88 10.06
C ASN A 3 -4.36 -1.10 9.24
N GLN A 4 -4.38 -1.91 8.16
CA GLN A 4 -3.19 -2.15 7.35
C GLN A 4 -3.54 -2.43 5.87
N SER A 5 -2.73 -1.93 4.93
CA SER A 5 -2.83 -2.29 3.50
C SER A 5 -2.24 -3.69 3.24
N GLY A 6 -2.88 -4.72 3.80
CA GLY A 6 -2.42 -6.11 3.67
C GLY A 6 -2.58 -6.68 2.26
N PHE A 7 -1.84 -7.76 1.98
CA PHE A 7 -1.86 -8.45 0.68
C PHE A 7 -2.90 -9.60 0.59
N VAL A 8 -3.52 -9.99 1.71
CA VAL A 8 -4.54 -11.04 1.72
C VAL A 8 -5.70 -10.65 0.80
N GLY A 9 -6.04 -11.52 -0.15
CA GLY A 9 -7.10 -11.32 -1.15
C GLY A 9 -6.79 -10.32 -2.26
N ILE A 10 -5.58 -9.76 -2.33
CA ILE A 10 -5.23 -8.78 -3.37
C ILE A 10 -5.25 -9.42 -4.76
N TRP A 11 -4.91 -10.71 -4.87
CA TRP A 11 -4.90 -11.44 -6.14
C TRP A 11 -6.27 -11.45 -6.82
N ALA A 12 -7.32 -11.68 -6.03
CA ALA A 12 -8.71 -11.75 -6.47
C ALA A 12 -9.31 -10.43 -6.97
N ARG A 13 -8.56 -9.31 -6.86
CA ARG A 13 -9.03 -7.95 -7.16
C ARG A 13 -8.47 -7.37 -8.45
N PHE A 14 -7.49 -8.03 -9.06
CA PHE A 14 -6.87 -7.57 -10.31
C PHE A 14 -7.25 -8.51 -11.46
N PRO A 15 -7.36 -7.99 -12.70
CA PRO A 15 -7.07 -6.61 -13.11
C PRO A 15 -8.10 -5.58 -12.61
N GLN A 16 -7.70 -4.31 -12.48
CA GLN A 16 -8.61 -3.24 -12.05
C GLN A 16 -8.33 -1.90 -12.75
N TYR A 17 -9.36 -1.05 -12.85
CA TYR A 17 -9.21 0.30 -13.38
C TYR A 17 -8.38 1.18 -12.43
N ASN A 18 -7.32 1.80 -12.95
CA ASN A 18 -6.50 2.76 -12.23
C ASN A 18 -6.77 4.18 -12.74
N ALA A 19 -7.50 4.97 -11.95
CA ALA A 19 -7.85 6.35 -12.28
C ALA A 19 -6.63 7.23 -12.58
N ARG A 20 -5.48 7.00 -11.92
CA ARG A 20 -4.28 7.81 -12.17
C ARG A 20 -3.71 7.61 -13.58
N GLY A 21 -3.78 6.37 -14.08
CA GLY A 21 -3.25 6.01 -15.40
C GLY A 21 -4.31 5.97 -16.49
N GLY A 22 -5.57 6.24 -16.16
CA GLY A 22 -6.70 6.19 -17.09
C GLY A 22 -6.95 4.81 -17.74
N LYS A 23 -6.42 3.72 -17.16
CA LYS A 23 -6.44 2.39 -17.78
C LYS A 23 -6.62 1.26 -16.79
N VAL A 24 -7.05 0.10 -17.28
CA VAL A 24 -7.03 -1.15 -16.53
C VAL A 24 -5.58 -1.61 -16.38
N ILE A 25 -5.20 -1.97 -15.16
CA ILE A 25 -3.84 -2.43 -14.82
C ILE A 25 -3.87 -3.82 -14.20
N THR A 26 -2.77 -4.55 -14.37
CA THR A 26 -2.53 -5.83 -13.72
C THR A 26 -1.99 -5.65 -12.29
N LEU A 27 -1.90 -6.75 -11.53
CA LEU A 27 -1.22 -6.72 -10.22
C LEU A 27 0.29 -6.45 -10.37
N ALA A 28 0.93 -6.95 -11.42
CA ALA A 28 2.33 -6.67 -11.73
C ALA A 28 2.57 -5.17 -12.00
N ASP A 29 1.66 -4.53 -12.74
CA ASP A 29 1.68 -3.08 -12.94
C ASP A 29 1.54 -2.33 -11.62
N ARG A 30 0.68 -2.82 -10.71
CA ARG A 30 0.49 -2.21 -9.39
C ARG A 30 1.74 -2.33 -8.52
N ILE A 31 2.43 -3.47 -8.55
CA ILE A 31 3.70 -3.71 -7.87
C ILE A 31 4.75 -2.73 -8.42
N ASN A 32 4.89 -2.64 -9.74
CA ASN A 32 5.80 -1.69 -10.37
C ASN A 32 5.49 -0.23 -9.99
N GLY A 33 4.21 0.14 -9.92
CA GLY A 33 3.83 1.45 -9.42
C GLY A 33 4.11 1.69 -7.92
N CYS A 34 4.32 0.65 -7.11
CA CYS A 34 4.89 0.80 -5.76
C CYS A 34 6.40 1.03 -5.85
N PHE A 35 7.12 0.27 -6.68
CA PHE A 35 8.56 0.40 -6.84
C PHE A 35 8.96 1.82 -7.26
N GLU A 36 8.32 2.35 -8.29
CA GLU A 36 8.66 3.68 -8.83
C GLU A 36 8.40 4.84 -7.85
N ARG A 37 7.49 4.70 -6.88
CA ARG A 37 7.03 5.83 -6.04
C ARG A 37 7.34 5.66 -4.56
N SER A 38 7.13 4.47 -4.03
CA SER A 38 7.29 4.20 -2.60
C SER A 38 8.70 3.75 -2.27
N THR A 39 9.36 3.03 -3.17
CA THR A 39 10.74 2.58 -2.97
C THR A 39 11.76 3.41 -3.74
N ASN A 40 11.30 4.39 -4.53
CA ASN A 40 12.14 5.19 -5.43
C ASN A 40 13.02 4.31 -6.35
N GLY A 41 12.49 3.14 -6.72
CA GLY A 41 13.15 2.16 -7.57
C GLY A 41 12.79 2.33 -9.04
N LYS A 42 13.21 1.35 -9.84
CA LYS A 42 12.88 1.27 -11.27
C LYS A 42 11.85 0.18 -11.51
N ARG A 43 11.12 0.32 -12.61
CA ARG A 43 10.22 -0.71 -13.12
C ARG A 43 10.98 -2.00 -13.41
N MET A 44 10.40 -3.12 -13.00
CA MET A 44 10.88 -4.46 -13.30
C MET A 44 10.02 -5.08 -14.42
N PRO A 45 10.63 -5.82 -15.38
CA PRO A 45 9.87 -6.61 -16.34
C PRO A 45 8.93 -7.60 -15.64
N SER A 46 7.78 -7.89 -16.26
CA SER A 46 6.75 -8.74 -15.63
C SER A 46 7.13 -10.22 -15.55
N ASP A 47 8.11 -10.66 -16.32
CA ASP A 47 8.53 -12.05 -16.51
C ASP A 47 9.75 -12.45 -15.67
N THR A 48 10.33 -11.51 -14.90
CA THR A 48 11.47 -11.80 -14.04
C THR A 48 11.11 -12.77 -12.89
N PRO A 49 12.09 -13.52 -12.36
CA PRO A 49 11.88 -14.38 -11.21
C PRO A 49 11.33 -13.65 -9.98
N GLU A 50 11.78 -12.43 -9.72
CA GLU A 50 11.37 -11.64 -8.54
C GLU A 50 9.92 -11.17 -8.65
N MET A 51 9.49 -10.73 -9.84
CA MET A 51 8.09 -10.36 -10.07
C MET A 51 7.18 -11.59 -9.89
N LYS A 52 7.57 -12.73 -10.49
CA LYS A 52 6.85 -13.99 -10.34
C LYS A 52 6.78 -14.41 -8.87
N ALA A 53 7.88 -14.30 -8.11
CA ALA A 53 7.90 -14.64 -6.69
C ALA A 53 6.90 -13.79 -5.88
N MET A 54 6.87 -12.48 -6.10
CA MET A 54 5.92 -11.58 -5.43
C MET A 54 4.46 -11.91 -5.80
N LEU A 55 4.19 -12.16 -7.08
CA LEU A 55 2.85 -12.53 -7.56
C LEU A 55 2.39 -13.86 -6.95
N THR A 56 3.24 -14.88 -6.97
CA THR A 56 2.95 -16.19 -6.38
C THR A 56 2.70 -16.08 -4.88
N TYR A 57 3.49 -15.28 -4.16
CA TYR A 57 3.27 -15.05 -2.73
C TYR A 57 1.92 -14.38 -2.45
N MET A 58 1.56 -13.34 -3.21
CA MET A 58 0.26 -12.68 -3.09
C MET A 58 -0.91 -13.60 -3.47
N GLN A 59 -0.72 -14.48 -4.45
CA GLN A 59 -1.68 -15.50 -4.82
C GLN A 59 -1.88 -16.52 -3.70
N TRP A 60 -0.79 -17.01 -3.10
CA TRP A 60 -0.83 -17.93 -1.95
C TRP A 60 -1.58 -17.33 -0.76
N LEU A 61 -1.29 -16.08 -0.41
CA LEU A 61 -2.03 -15.34 0.64
C LEU A 61 -3.52 -15.13 0.34
N SER A 62 -3.93 -15.27 -0.92
CA SER A 62 -5.29 -15.04 -1.38
C SER A 62 -6.08 -16.32 -1.64
N GLN A 63 -5.55 -17.49 -1.24
CA GLN A 63 -6.26 -18.76 -1.38
C GLN A 63 -7.61 -18.74 -0.65
N GLY A 64 -8.65 -19.30 -1.27
CA GLY A 64 -10.01 -19.35 -0.72
C GLY A 64 -10.80 -18.03 -0.81
N VAL A 65 -10.19 -16.94 -1.30
CA VAL A 65 -10.88 -15.66 -1.50
C VAL A 65 -11.58 -15.65 -2.87
N PRO A 66 -12.91 -15.48 -2.95
CA PRO A 66 -13.61 -15.39 -4.22
C PRO A 66 -13.15 -14.17 -5.04
N VAL A 67 -13.09 -14.33 -6.36
CA VAL A 67 -12.79 -13.21 -7.28
C VAL A 67 -13.77 -12.07 -7.07
N GLY A 68 -13.26 -10.84 -6.92
CA GLY A 68 -14.07 -9.65 -6.69
C GLY A 68 -14.51 -9.42 -5.23
N ALA A 69 -14.31 -10.38 -4.32
CA ALA A 69 -14.70 -10.26 -2.91
C ALA A 69 -14.07 -9.04 -2.22
N LYS A 70 -14.78 -8.47 -1.24
CA LYS A 70 -14.27 -7.44 -0.34
C LYS A 70 -13.85 -8.10 0.96
N ILE A 71 -12.58 -7.97 1.33
CA ILE A 71 -12.06 -8.54 2.57
C ILE A 71 -12.11 -7.50 3.69
N GLU A 72 -12.52 -7.94 4.88
CA GLU A 72 -12.43 -7.10 6.07
C GLU A 72 -10.97 -6.74 6.38
N GLY A 73 -10.75 -5.46 6.69
CA GLY A 73 -9.40 -4.99 6.96
C GLY A 73 -8.60 -4.57 5.72
N GLN A 74 -9.17 -4.68 4.52
CA GLN A 74 -8.51 -4.29 3.29
C GLN A 74 -8.29 -2.78 3.19
N GLY A 75 -7.06 -2.37 2.90
CA GLY A 75 -6.68 -0.98 2.66
C GLY A 75 -6.54 -0.15 3.93
N LEU A 76 -6.29 1.14 3.75
CA LEU A 76 -6.22 2.10 4.86
C LEU A 76 -7.62 2.58 5.23
N LYS A 77 -7.86 2.73 6.54
CA LYS A 77 -9.07 3.37 7.04
C LYS A 77 -9.13 4.81 6.52
N LYS A 78 -10.26 5.18 5.91
CA LYS A 78 -10.54 6.57 5.57
C LYS A 78 -10.77 7.34 6.88
N ILE A 79 -10.08 8.46 7.00
CA ILE A 79 -10.31 9.43 8.08
C ILE A 79 -11.13 10.59 7.52
N ASP A 80 -11.99 11.15 8.35
CA ASP A 80 -12.74 12.34 7.96
C ASP A 80 -11.82 13.55 7.92
N PHE A 81 -11.97 14.35 6.87
CA PHE A 81 -11.22 15.59 6.74
C PHE A 81 -11.78 16.63 7.69
N ILE A 82 -10.90 17.24 8.48
CA ILE A 82 -11.23 18.39 9.32
C ILE A 82 -11.37 19.64 8.46
N LEU A 83 -12.30 20.53 8.80
CA LEU A 83 -12.56 21.81 8.11
C LEU A 83 -11.51 22.88 8.45
N ARG A 84 -10.23 22.49 8.49
CA ARG A 84 -9.10 23.41 8.64
C ARG A 84 -7.90 22.87 7.87
N ALA A 85 -7.04 23.76 7.41
CA ALA A 85 -5.76 23.37 6.84
C ALA A 85 -4.87 22.67 7.90
N ALA A 86 -3.99 21.78 7.43
CA ALA A 86 -2.93 21.25 8.25
C ALA A 86 -1.96 22.39 8.63
N ASP A 87 -1.57 22.46 9.90
CA ASP A 87 -0.63 23.46 10.43
C ASP A 87 0.76 22.83 10.58
N PRO A 88 1.74 23.16 9.72
CA PRO A 88 3.06 22.56 9.77
C PRO A 88 3.84 22.88 11.05
N LYS A 89 3.60 24.04 11.69
CA LYS A 89 4.29 24.42 12.94
C LYS A 89 3.78 23.60 14.11
N LYS A 90 2.45 23.45 14.22
CA LYS A 90 1.82 22.59 15.23
C LYS A 90 2.18 21.12 15.03
N VAL A 91 2.23 20.64 13.79
CA VAL A 91 2.68 19.27 13.46
C VAL A 91 4.15 19.07 13.85
N ARG A 92 5.03 20.02 13.49
CA ARG A 92 6.44 20.00 13.90
C ARG A 92 6.56 19.88 15.43
N GLN A 93 5.91 20.77 16.17
CA GLN A 93 5.92 20.73 17.64
C GLN A 93 5.43 19.38 18.19
N PHE A 94 4.35 18.82 17.66
CA PHE A 94 3.82 17.53 18.08
C PHE A 94 4.78 16.37 17.83
N ILE A 95 5.44 16.34 16.67
CA ILE A 95 6.47 15.36 16.32
C ILE A 95 7.65 15.50 17.29
N TRP A 96 8.21 16.70 17.49
CA TRP A 96 9.38 16.90 18.35
C TRP A 96 9.11 16.71 19.86
N ILE A 97 7.87 16.84 20.33
CA ILE A 97 7.49 16.55 21.72
C ILE A 97 7.43 15.04 21.99
N ASN A 98 6.99 14.23 21.01
CA ASN A 98 6.76 12.79 21.20
C ASN A 98 7.86 11.88 20.60
N VAL A 99 8.73 12.41 19.73
CA VAL A 99 9.86 11.67 19.13
C VAL A 99 11.12 11.53 20.01
N PRO A 100 11.40 12.31 21.10
CA PRO A 100 12.63 12.11 21.86
C PRO A 100 12.67 10.74 22.57
N PHE A 101 11.54 10.03 22.68
CA PHE A 101 11.50 8.68 23.25
C PHE A 101 11.91 7.57 22.26
N VAL A 102 11.72 7.78 20.94
CA VAL A 102 12.01 6.74 19.92
C VAL A 102 13.48 6.78 19.52
N ILE A 103 14.07 7.98 19.38
CA ILE A 103 15.47 8.12 18.97
C ILE A 103 16.44 7.72 20.10
N LYS A 104 16.09 7.96 21.38
CA LYS A 104 16.93 7.56 22.52
C LYS A 104 16.96 6.06 22.83
N LYS A 105 16.10 5.25 22.21
CA LYS A 105 16.03 3.79 22.42
C LYS A 105 16.75 2.98 21.34
N MET A 106 17.33 3.65 20.34
CA MET A 106 18.11 3.06 19.25
C MET A 106 19.58 3.50 19.25
N ALA A 107 20.05 4.15 20.32
CA ALA A 107 21.45 4.48 20.56
C ALA A 107 21.94 3.74 21.81
#